data_AF-A0A2K3USH0-F1
#
_entry.id   AF-A0A2K3USH0-F1
#
_cell.length_a   1.000
_cell.length_b   1.000
_cell.length_c   1.000
_cell.angle_alpha   90.00
_cell.angle_beta   90.00
_cell.angle_gamma   90.00
#
_symmetry.space_group_name_H-M   'P 1'
#
loop_
_entity.id
_entity.type
_entity.pdbx_description
1 polymer ?
#
loop_
_entity_poly.entity_id
_entity_poly.type
_entity_poly.pdbx_seq_one_letter_code
_entity_poly.pdbx_strand_id
1 'polypeptide(L)'
;MHVQYAPHPPQYSLELTLEQLARRDSRFGHLSALWARGILGDVVQDSADLQGAHLSLRQGHGLWIGTPGRLDEHGGPDPGDPEPAHPGRRPFEGWTELALDYALALDLAGGWTPAEPDWAAQVAEWGQGVVYTFALSPGRTQPTLTRRLNLSNFFDRAEFDVLVASAFSGVAVVRCHQLSASGTPVVWRVSLASTLEPRSKQPTPAGDRTLG
;
A
#
# COMPACT_ATOMS: atom_id res chain seq x y z
N MET A 1 -23.38 0.03 7.75
CA MET A 1 -22.42 0.23 6.63
C MET A 1 -22.57 -0.95 5.70
N HIS A 2 -22.85 -0.70 4.42
CA HIS A 2 -22.97 -1.74 3.39
C HIS A 2 -21.75 -1.64 2.47
N VAL A 3 -20.93 -2.69 2.44
CA VAL A 3 -19.76 -2.77 1.54
C VAL A 3 -20.15 -3.65 0.37
N GLN A 4 -20.12 -3.09 -0.84
CA GLN A 4 -20.42 -3.85 -2.05
C GLN A 4 -19.12 -4.20 -2.76
N TYR A 5 -18.87 -5.51 -2.87
CA TYR A 5 -17.69 -6.06 -3.50
C TYR A 5 -18.04 -6.45 -4.94
N ALA A 6 -17.33 -5.92 -5.95
CA ALA A 6 -17.58 -6.23 -7.37
C ALA A 6 -16.31 -6.70 -8.07
N PRO A 7 -16.09 -8.00 -8.33
CA PRO A 7 -15.09 -8.43 -9.31
C PRO A 7 -15.61 -8.07 -10.71
N HIS A 8 -14.79 -7.45 -11.56
CA HIS A 8 -15.20 -7.18 -12.94
C HIS A 8 -15.41 -8.51 -13.71
N PRO A 9 -16.48 -8.66 -14.53
CA PRO A 9 -17.46 -7.65 -14.93
C PRO A 9 -18.58 -7.43 -13.89
N PRO A 10 -19.24 -6.25 -13.88
CA PRO A 10 -20.03 -5.65 -12.78
C PRO A 10 -21.36 -6.36 -12.42
N GLN A 11 -21.49 -7.65 -12.74
CA GLN A 11 -22.71 -8.43 -12.59
C GLN A 11 -22.80 -9.14 -11.23
N TYR A 12 -21.74 -9.10 -10.42
CA TYR A 12 -21.70 -9.75 -9.11
C TYR A 12 -21.30 -8.78 -8.02
N SER A 13 -22.31 -8.12 -7.44
CA SER A 13 -22.18 -7.42 -6.18
C SER A 13 -22.42 -8.38 -5.03
N LEU A 14 -21.42 -8.59 -4.18
CA LEU A 14 -21.60 -9.36 -2.94
C LEU A 14 -21.77 -8.40 -1.76
N GLU A 15 -22.91 -8.51 -1.08
CA GLU A 15 -23.07 -7.92 0.24
C GLU A 15 -22.51 -8.88 1.28
N LEU A 16 -21.56 -8.40 2.07
CA LEU A 16 -20.95 -9.16 3.15
C LEU A 16 -21.39 -8.62 4.50
N THR A 17 -21.77 -9.51 5.41
CA THR A 17 -21.92 -9.17 6.83
C THR A 17 -20.55 -8.88 7.43
N LEU A 18 -20.52 -8.19 8.58
CA LEU A 18 -19.27 -7.96 9.30
C LEU A 18 -18.55 -9.26 9.68
N GLU A 19 -19.30 -10.30 10.05
CA GLU A 19 -18.75 -11.62 10.35
C GLU A 19 -18.11 -12.25 9.09
N GLN A 20 -18.76 -12.13 7.94
CA GLN A 20 -18.21 -12.63 6.67
C GLN A 20 -16.97 -11.83 6.24
N LEU A 21 -16.94 -10.52 6.46
CA LEU A 21 -15.74 -9.69 6.28
C LEU A 21 -14.61 -10.12 7.21
N ALA A 22 -14.91 -10.33 8.50
CA ALA A 22 -13.92 -10.76 9.49
C ALA A 22 -13.32 -12.14 9.21
N ARG A 23 -14.08 -13.04 8.56
CA ARG A 23 -13.56 -14.33 8.08
C ARG A 23 -12.63 -14.21 6.88
N ARG A 24 -12.79 -13.18 6.06
CA ARG A 24 -11.93 -12.91 4.90
C ARG A 24 -10.72 -12.08 5.26
N ASP A 25 -10.85 -11.22 6.26
CA ASP A 25 -9.79 -10.38 6.79
C ASP A 25 -10.00 -10.17 8.29
N SER A 26 -9.14 -10.77 9.10
CA SER A 26 -9.28 -10.81 10.55
C SER A 26 -9.23 -9.43 11.21
N ARG A 27 -8.71 -8.40 10.52
CA ARG A 27 -8.73 -7.01 11.01
C ARG A 27 -10.15 -6.53 11.30
N PHE A 28 -11.15 -6.97 10.53
CA PHE A 28 -12.54 -6.60 10.77
C PHE A 28 -13.14 -7.20 12.05
N GLY A 29 -12.47 -8.17 12.68
CA GLY A 29 -12.80 -8.63 14.03
C GLY A 29 -12.65 -7.52 15.08
N HIS A 30 -11.92 -6.45 14.77
CA HIS A 30 -11.63 -5.34 15.67
C HIS A 30 -12.36 -4.04 15.30
N LEU A 31 -13.57 -4.14 14.75
CA LEU A 31 -14.30 -3.01 14.16
C LEU A 31 -14.40 -1.77 15.08
N SER A 32 -14.66 -1.95 16.37
CA SER A 32 -14.71 -0.83 17.34
C SER A 32 -13.38 -0.09 17.46
N ALA A 33 -12.25 -0.81 17.40
CA ALA A 33 -10.93 -0.20 17.44
C ALA A 33 -10.60 0.53 16.13
N LEU A 34 -11.00 -0.03 14.99
CA LEU A 34 -10.83 0.61 13.67
C LEU A 34 -11.59 1.94 13.58
N TRP A 35 -12.83 1.97 14.07
CA TRP A 35 -13.63 3.20 14.18
C TRP A 35 -13.02 4.21 15.14
N ALA A 36 -12.61 3.77 16.33
CA ALA A 36 -12.01 4.67 17.32
C ALA A 36 -10.70 5.32 16.82
N ARG A 37 -10.00 4.65 15.90
CA ARG A 37 -8.77 5.14 15.27
C ARG A 37 -9.03 5.98 14.00
N GLY A 38 -10.24 5.96 13.46
CA GLY A 38 -10.57 6.63 12.19
C GLY A 38 -9.81 6.06 10.98
N ILE A 39 -9.55 4.74 10.99
CA ILE A 39 -8.77 4.05 9.95
C ILE A 39 -9.58 2.98 9.21
N LEU A 40 -10.90 2.94 9.44
CA LEU A 40 -11.73 1.89 8.84
C LEU A 40 -11.69 1.96 7.32
N GLY A 41 -11.71 3.17 6.75
CA GLY A 41 -11.60 3.36 5.31
C GLY A 41 -10.30 2.82 4.72
N ASP A 42 -9.18 3.07 5.39
CA ASP A 42 -7.86 2.60 4.95
C ASP A 42 -7.79 1.06 5.00
N VAL A 43 -8.33 0.44 6.04
CA VAL A 43 -8.40 -1.04 6.16
C VAL A 43 -9.34 -1.65 5.13
N VAL A 44 -10.49 -1.04 4.85
CA VAL A 44 -11.42 -1.54 3.82
C VAL A 44 -10.77 -1.49 2.44
N GLN A 45 -10.11 -0.38 2.12
CA GLN A 45 -9.40 -0.22 0.86
C GLN A 45 -8.28 -1.26 0.71
N ASP A 46 -7.48 -1.43 1.75
CA ASP A 46 -6.40 -2.41 1.73
C ASP A 46 -6.93 -3.85 1.63
N SER A 47 -7.95 -4.20 2.39
CA SER A 47 -8.58 -5.53 2.35
C SER A 47 -9.18 -5.85 0.98
N ALA A 48 -9.77 -4.85 0.32
CA ALA A 48 -10.25 -4.99 -1.05
C ALA A 48 -9.10 -5.35 -2.00
N ASP A 49 -7.99 -4.62 -1.95
CA ASP A 49 -6.84 -4.90 -2.81
C ASP A 49 -6.19 -6.26 -2.53
N LEU A 50 -6.05 -6.65 -1.25
CA LEU A 50 -5.51 -7.96 -0.85
C LEU A 50 -6.37 -9.13 -1.33
N GLN A 51 -7.67 -8.90 -1.57
CA GLN A 51 -8.60 -9.90 -2.09
C GLN A 51 -8.84 -9.77 -3.62
N GLY A 52 -8.18 -8.82 -4.30
CA GLY A 52 -8.40 -8.55 -5.73
C GLY A 52 -9.79 -7.98 -6.06
N ALA A 53 -10.39 -7.23 -5.14
CA ALA A 53 -11.69 -6.59 -5.32
C ALA A 53 -11.60 -5.34 -6.18
N HIS A 54 -12.69 -5.03 -6.88
CA HIS A 54 -13.08 -3.62 -6.97
C HIS A 54 -14.06 -3.27 -5.85
N LEU A 55 -13.72 -2.20 -5.14
CA LEU A 55 -14.53 -1.67 -4.07
C LEU A 55 -15.49 -0.62 -4.64
N SER A 56 -16.78 -0.83 -4.42
CA SER A 56 -17.79 0.21 -4.57
C SER A 56 -18.43 0.42 -3.21
N LEU A 57 -18.23 1.59 -2.62
CA LEU A 57 -18.81 1.90 -1.31
C LEU A 57 -20.04 2.79 -1.47
N ARG A 58 -21.13 2.39 -0.82
CA ARG A 58 -22.34 3.20 -0.74
C ARG A 58 -22.38 3.91 0.62
N GLN A 59 -22.22 5.23 0.60
CA GLN A 59 -22.40 6.05 1.79
C GLN A 59 -23.83 6.63 1.80
N GLY A 60 -24.57 6.39 2.89
CA GLY A 60 -25.94 6.89 3.05
C GLY A 60 -26.89 6.47 1.92
N HIS A 61 -27.65 7.42 1.39
CA HIS A 61 -28.76 7.13 0.47
C HIS A 61 -28.40 6.89 -1.00
N GLY A 62 -27.15 7.04 -1.47
CA GLY A 62 -26.90 6.71 -2.88
C GLY A 62 -25.58 7.08 -3.54
N LEU A 63 -24.58 7.60 -2.84
CA LEU A 63 -23.30 7.90 -3.50
C LEU A 63 -22.43 6.65 -3.52
N TRP A 64 -22.13 6.17 -4.72
CA TRP A 64 -21.12 5.15 -4.98
C TRP A 64 -19.77 5.83 -5.17
N ILE A 65 -18.84 5.55 -4.27
CA ILE A 65 -17.44 5.96 -4.42
C ILE A 65 -16.67 4.72 -4.88
N GLY A 66 -16.09 4.77 -6.08
CA GLY A 66 -15.12 3.76 -6.51
C GLY A 66 -13.84 3.89 -5.70
N THR A 67 -13.15 2.77 -5.45
CA THR A 67 -11.82 2.65 -4.80
C THR A 67 -11.32 3.96 -4.15
N PRO A 68 -11.83 4.35 -2.97
CA PRO A 68 -11.57 5.66 -2.41
C PRO A 68 -10.09 5.82 -2.10
N GLY A 69 -9.47 6.88 -2.61
CA GLY A 69 -8.30 7.47 -1.97
C GLY A 69 -8.77 8.09 -0.66
N ARG A 70 -8.77 7.30 0.42
CA ARG A 70 -9.40 7.58 1.73
C ARG A 70 -10.92 7.75 1.67
N LEU A 71 -11.63 6.98 2.50
CA LEU A 71 -12.99 7.36 2.88
C LEU A 71 -12.84 8.52 3.85
N ASP A 72 -13.29 9.71 3.46
CA ASP A 72 -13.62 10.72 4.43
C ASP A 72 -14.76 10.14 5.29
N GLU A 73 -14.46 9.74 6.52
CA GLU A 73 -15.47 9.17 7.44
C GLU A 73 -16.61 10.16 7.74
N HIS A 74 -16.51 11.40 7.24
CA HIS A 74 -17.51 12.46 7.33
C HIS A 74 -18.15 12.89 5.99
N GLY A 75 -17.78 12.28 4.85
CA GLY A 75 -18.42 12.57 3.54
C GLY A 75 -18.38 14.05 3.13
N GLY A 76 -17.41 14.79 3.62
CA GLY A 76 -17.20 16.19 3.33
C GLY A 76 -15.71 16.53 3.45
N PRO A 77 -15.21 17.48 2.63
CA PRO A 77 -13.85 17.96 2.75
C PRO A 77 -13.61 18.44 4.18
N ASP A 78 -12.61 17.88 4.85
CA ASP A 78 -12.18 18.33 6.17
C ASP A 78 -11.80 19.82 6.04
N PRO A 79 -12.46 20.74 6.79
CA PRO A 79 -12.23 22.17 6.65
C PRO A 79 -10.80 22.60 7.04
N GLY A 80 -9.99 21.69 7.60
CA GLY A 80 -8.56 21.87 7.85
C GLY A 80 -7.62 21.20 6.84
N ASP A 81 -8.13 20.39 5.90
CA ASP A 81 -7.33 19.73 4.87
C ASP A 81 -7.42 20.56 3.58
N PRO A 82 -6.40 21.36 3.23
CA PRO A 82 -6.54 22.46 2.30
C PRO A 82 -6.79 22.05 0.84
N GLU A 83 -6.83 20.76 0.51
CA GLU A 83 -7.07 20.32 -0.85
C GLU A 83 -7.95 19.06 -0.90
N PRO A 84 -9.04 19.07 -1.69
CA PRO A 84 -9.72 17.82 -2.03
C PRO A 84 -8.69 16.86 -2.62
N ALA A 85 -8.79 15.56 -2.28
CA ALA A 85 -7.89 14.51 -2.76
C ALA A 85 -7.49 14.78 -4.23
N HIS A 86 -6.28 15.31 -4.43
CA HIS A 86 -5.86 15.75 -5.75
C HIS A 86 -5.96 14.57 -6.70
N PRO A 87 -6.60 14.71 -7.87
CA PRO A 87 -6.61 13.66 -8.88
C PRO A 87 -5.15 13.38 -9.28
N GLY A 88 -4.56 12.33 -8.71
CA GLY A 88 -3.16 11.95 -8.91
C GLY A 88 -2.35 11.59 -7.67
N ARG A 89 -2.79 11.93 -6.44
CA ARG A 89 -2.09 11.44 -5.24
C ARG A 89 -2.37 9.95 -5.02
N ARG A 90 -1.32 9.14 -4.99
CA ARG A 90 -1.48 7.69 -4.73
C ARG A 90 -1.85 7.48 -3.25
N PRO A 91 -2.70 6.50 -2.91
CA PRO A 91 -3.00 6.18 -1.52
C PRO A 91 -1.71 5.97 -0.71
N PHE A 92 -1.64 6.59 0.48
CA PHE A 92 -0.54 6.49 1.44
C PHE A 92 0.81 7.09 1.00
N GLU A 93 0.87 7.80 -0.13
CA GLU A 93 2.11 8.39 -0.63
C GLU A 93 2.77 9.31 0.41
N GLY A 94 4.07 9.15 0.63
CA GLY A 94 4.85 9.95 1.55
C GLY A 94 4.72 9.56 3.03
N TRP A 95 3.94 8.51 3.36
CA TRP A 95 3.81 8.01 4.71
C TRP A 95 5.04 7.22 5.16
N THR A 96 5.34 7.25 6.46
CA THR A 96 6.38 6.40 7.05
C THR A 96 5.87 4.96 7.21
N GLU A 97 6.77 4.00 7.45
CA GLU A 97 6.38 2.62 7.78
C GLU A 97 5.43 2.57 8.98
N LEU A 98 5.72 3.36 10.02
CA LEU A 98 4.90 3.44 11.23
C LEU A 98 3.49 3.99 10.96
N ALA A 99 3.39 5.02 10.11
CA ALA A 99 2.09 5.57 9.72
C ALA A 99 1.26 4.55 8.93
N LEU A 100 1.92 3.78 8.05
CA LEU A 100 1.28 2.71 7.30
C LEU A 100 0.80 1.59 8.25
N ASP A 101 1.62 1.17 9.22
CA ASP A 101 1.26 0.14 10.20
C ASP A 101 0.01 0.50 10.98
N TYR A 102 -0.04 1.76 11.42
CA TYR A 102 -1.17 2.29 12.17
C TYR A 102 -2.45 2.23 11.33
N ALA A 103 -2.44 2.75 10.10
CA ALA A 103 -3.65 2.83 9.29
C ALA A 103 -4.12 1.48 8.74
N LEU A 104 -3.18 0.56 8.50
CA LEU A 104 -3.53 -0.79 8.07
C LEU A 104 -3.89 -1.72 9.23
N ALA A 105 -3.84 -1.20 10.47
CA ALA A 105 -4.17 -1.91 11.70
C ALA A 105 -3.43 -3.25 11.83
N LEU A 106 -2.17 -3.30 11.39
CA LEU A 106 -1.39 -4.54 11.37
C LEU A 106 -1.09 -5.03 12.79
N ASP A 107 -1.07 -4.14 13.78
CA ASP A 107 -0.96 -4.46 15.19
C ASP A 107 -2.16 -5.26 15.74
N LEU A 108 -3.32 -5.18 15.08
CA LEU A 108 -4.55 -5.84 15.53
C LEU A 108 -4.67 -7.28 15.02
N ALA A 109 -4.09 -7.61 13.88
CA ALA A 109 -4.38 -8.86 13.17
C ALA A 109 -3.26 -9.90 13.13
N GLY A 110 -2.14 -9.64 13.80
CA GLY A 110 -0.97 -10.52 13.80
C GLY A 110 0.23 -9.78 13.21
N GLY A 111 1.31 -9.74 13.97
CA GLY A 111 2.47 -8.93 13.67
C GLY A 111 3.31 -9.39 12.47
N TRP A 112 4.54 -8.92 12.44
CA TRP A 112 5.49 -9.14 11.35
C TRP A 112 5.96 -10.59 11.27
N THR A 113 6.00 -11.12 10.05
CA THR A 113 6.71 -12.37 9.76
C THR A 113 8.02 -12.02 9.05
N PRO A 114 9.18 -12.55 9.51
CA PRO A 114 10.43 -12.41 8.77
C PRO A 114 10.27 -12.90 7.33
N ALA A 115 10.86 -12.18 6.38
CA ALA A 115 10.89 -12.62 4.99
C ALA A 115 11.91 -13.76 4.81
N GLU A 116 11.58 -14.71 3.94
CA GLU A 116 12.50 -15.78 3.54
C GLU A 116 13.60 -15.26 2.59
N PRO A 117 14.73 -15.98 2.43
CA PRO A 117 15.84 -15.54 1.58
C PRO A 117 15.46 -15.30 0.10
N ASP A 118 14.47 -16.02 -0.43
CA ASP A 118 13.97 -15.96 -1.80
C ASP A 118 12.60 -15.24 -1.91
N TRP A 119 12.27 -14.39 -0.92
CA TRP A 119 10.98 -13.72 -0.79
C TRP A 119 10.46 -13.11 -2.10
N ALA A 120 11.32 -12.53 -2.94
CA ALA A 120 10.90 -11.86 -4.18
C ALA A 120 10.32 -12.85 -5.19
N ALA A 121 10.91 -14.04 -5.31
CA ALA A 121 10.39 -15.12 -6.15
C ALA A 121 9.05 -15.62 -5.61
N GLN A 122 8.94 -15.80 -4.28
CA GLN A 122 7.69 -16.21 -3.64
C GLN A 122 6.57 -15.19 -3.85
N VAL A 123 6.86 -13.89 -3.70
CA VAL A 123 5.89 -12.81 -3.94
C VAL A 123 5.47 -12.76 -5.41
N ALA A 124 6.39 -13.05 -6.33
CA ALA A 124 6.08 -13.16 -7.75
C ALA A 124 5.13 -14.33 -8.07
N GLU A 125 4.98 -15.31 -7.19
CA GLU A 125 4.01 -16.40 -7.33
C GLU A 125 2.64 -16.09 -6.71
N TRP A 126 2.52 -15.02 -5.90
CA TRP A 126 1.26 -14.67 -5.26
C TRP A 126 0.20 -14.27 -6.28
N GLY A 127 -0.94 -14.96 -6.30
CA GLY A 127 -2.06 -14.61 -7.17
C GLY A 127 -2.71 -13.26 -6.84
N GLN A 128 -2.55 -12.79 -5.60
CA GLN A 128 -3.06 -11.52 -5.09
C GLN A 128 -2.20 -11.03 -3.92
N GLY A 129 -2.22 -9.73 -3.64
CA GLY A 129 -1.46 -9.12 -2.56
C GLY A 129 -1.09 -7.68 -2.87
N VAL A 130 -0.43 -7.01 -1.93
CA VAL A 130 0.02 -5.63 -2.09
C VAL A 130 1.50 -5.52 -1.72
N VAL A 131 2.29 -4.87 -2.58
CA VAL A 131 3.69 -4.53 -2.32
C VAL A 131 3.82 -3.02 -2.11
N TYR A 132 4.47 -2.65 -1.01
CA TYR A 132 4.79 -1.29 -0.64
C TYR A 132 6.30 -1.08 -0.72
N THR A 133 6.74 -0.05 -1.43
CA THR A 133 8.16 0.31 -1.48
C THR A 133 8.39 1.64 -0.78
N PHE A 134 9.43 1.70 0.03
CA PHE A 134 9.83 2.91 0.75
C PHE A 134 11.22 3.34 0.31
N ALA A 135 11.37 4.62 -0.02
CA ALA A 135 12.67 5.19 -0.38
C ALA A 135 13.06 6.29 0.61
N LEU A 136 14.36 6.47 0.79
CA LEU A 136 14.91 7.57 1.57
C LEU A 136 15.12 8.78 0.66
N SER A 137 14.27 9.80 0.81
CA SER A 137 14.44 11.06 0.07
C SER A 137 15.56 11.92 0.67
N PRO A 138 16.26 12.73 -0.14
CA PRO A 138 17.25 13.68 0.36
C PRO A 138 16.67 14.56 1.48
N GLY A 139 17.40 14.67 2.59
CA GLY A 139 16.99 15.48 3.74
C GLY A 139 15.99 14.81 4.70
N ARG A 140 15.55 13.56 4.42
CA ARG A 140 14.76 12.77 5.38
C ARG A 140 15.63 11.79 6.14
N THR A 141 15.25 11.53 7.39
CA THR A 141 15.90 10.53 8.26
C THR A 141 15.18 9.18 8.24
N GLN A 142 13.96 9.13 7.69
CA GLN A 142 13.15 7.92 7.61
C GLN A 142 12.69 7.69 6.17
N PRO A 143 12.71 6.44 5.67
CA PRO A 143 12.10 6.09 4.40
C PRO A 143 10.60 6.37 4.42
N THR A 144 10.08 6.79 3.27
CA THR A 144 8.64 7.00 3.10
C THR A 144 8.12 6.30 1.86
N LEU A 145 6.85 5.93 1.91
CA LEU A 145 6.19 5.16 0.87
C LEU A 145 6.24 5.92 -0.46
N THR A 146 6.77 5.27 -1.48
CA THR A 146 6.88 5.79 -2.85
C THR A 146 6.01 5.05 -3.83
N ARG A 147 5.74 3.76 -3.60
CA ARG A 147 4.88 2.94 -4.45
C ARG A 147 4.03 2.02 -3.60
N ARG A 148 2.84 1.78 -4.12
CA ARG A 148 1.91 0.74 -3.70
C ARG A 148 1.50 -0.01 -4.96
N LEU A 149 1.75 -1.31 -4.99
CA LEU A 149 1.53 -2.18 -6.14
C LEU A 149 0.53 -3.26 -5.75
N ASN A 150 -0.65 -3.28 -6.37
CA ASN A 150 -1.62 -4.36 -6.20
C ASN A 150 -1.26 -5.49 -7.17
N LEU A 151 -0.80 -6.64 -6.67
CA LEU A 151 -0.33 -7.76 -7.48
C LEU A 151 -1.43 -8.44 -8.32
N SER A 152 -2.71 -8.14 -8.03
CA SER A 152 -3.85 -8.54 -8.86
C SER A 152 -3.98 -7.68 -10.13
N ASN A 153 -3.32 -6.52 -10.17
CA ASN A 153 -3.25 -5.64 -11.33
C ASN A 153 -2.04 -5.98 -12.20
N PHE A 154 -2.26 -6.15 -13.51
CA PHE A 154 -1.22 -6.50 -14.46
C PHE A 154 -0.06 -5.49 -14.51
N PHE A 155 -0.35 -4.18 -14.50
CA PHE A 155 0.68 -3.15 -14.60
C PHE A 155 1.52 -3.06 -13.33
N ASP A 156 0.89 -3.15 -12.16
CA ASP A 156 1.58 -3.16 -10.88
C ASP A 156 2.47 -4.40 -10.73
N ARG A 157 2.02 -5.54 -11.26
CA ARG A 157 2.81 -6.77 -11.31
C ARG A 157 4.01 -6.65 -12.25
N ALA A 158 3.83 -6.06 -13.43
CA ALA A 158 4.94 -5.77 -14.33
C ALA A 158 5.94 -4.76 -13.71
N GLU A 159 5.46 -3.76 -12.96
CA GLU A 159 6.31 -2.83 -12.21
C GLU A 159 7.11 -3.58 -11.12
N PHE A 160 6.49 -4.53 -10.41
CA PHE A 160 7.19 -5.39 -9.45
C PHE A 160 8.31 -6.20 -10.11
N ASP A 161 8.07 -6.82 -11.27
CA ASP A 161 9.09 -7.57 -12.01
C ASP A 161 10.30 -6.70 -12.40
N VAL A 162 10.04 -5.45 -12.81
CA VAL A 162 11.11 -4.47 -13.10
C VAL A 162 11.89 -4.10 -11.84
N LEU A 163 11.20 -3.94 -10.69
CA LEU A 163 11.86 -3.69 -9.41
C LEU A 163 12.74 -4.88 -9.00
N VAL A 164 12.28 -6.12 -9.16
CA VAL A 164 13.08 -7.33 -8.90
C VAL A 164 14.31 -7.37 -9.82
N ALA A 165 14.13 -7.15 -11.12
CA ALA A 165 15.22 -7.15 -12.10
C ALA A 165 16.27 -6.06 -11.85
N SER A 166 15.87 -4.92 -11.23
CA SER A 166 16.76 -3.84 -10.83
C SER A 166 17.28 -3.98 -9.40
N ALA A 167 17.08 -5.14 -8.76
CA ALA A 167 17.43 -5.39 -7.37
C ALA A 167 16.91 -4.31 -6.40
N PHE A 168 15.73 -3.74 -6.73
CA PHE A 168 15.08 -2.67 -5.99
C PHE A 168 15.97 -1.43 -5.80
N SER A 169 16.76 -1.07 -6.81
CA SER A 169 17.64 0.11 -6.79
C SER A 169 16.89 1.38 -6.35
N GLY A 170 17.39 2.04 -5.30
CA GLY A 170 16.80 3.26 -4.73
C GLY A 170 15.66 3.02 -3.72
N VAL A 171 15.28 1.77 -3.46
CA VAL A 171 14.34 1.39 -2.41
C VAL A 171 15.13 1.01 -1.15
N ALA A 172 14.71 1.54 0.00
CA ALA A 172 15.30 1.24 1.30
C ALA A 172 14.57 0.09 2.00
N VAL A 173 13.25 0.01 1.85
CA VAL A 173 12.43 -1.05 2.46
C VAL A 173 11.36 -1.51 1.49
N VAL A 174 11.13 -2.81 1.44
CA VAL A 174 10.00 -3.43 0.76
C VAL A 174 9.11 -4.10 1.80
N ARG A 175 7.80 -3.91 1.69
CA ARG A 175 6.80 -4.66 2.43
C ARG A 175 5.85 -5.37 1.50
N CYS A 176 5.56 -6.64 1.80
CA CYS A 176 4.70 -7.48 0.98
C CYS A 176 3.59 -8.02 1.86
N HIS A 177 2.35 -7.76 1.47
CA HIS A 177 1.16 -8.11 2.22
C HIS A 177 0.31 -9.07 1.38
N GLN A 178 -0.16 -10.14 2.01
CA GLN A 178 -1.24 -10.98 1.48
C GLN A 178 -2.16 -11.41 2.62
N LEU A 179 -3.32 -11.97 2.29
CA LEU A 179 -4.17 -12.65 3.27
C LEU A 179 -3.92 -14.16 3.18
N SER A 180 -3.73 -14.81 4.32
CA SER A 180 -3.73 -16.27 4.39
C SER A 180 -5.12 -16.83 4.05
N ALA A 181 -5.22 -18.16 3.90
CA ALA A 181 -6.50 -18.83 3.73
C ALA A 181 -7.50 -18.61 4.89
N SER A 182 -7.01 -18.24 6.09
CA SER A 182 -7.84 -17.90 7.25
C SER A 182 -8.20 -16.41 7.32
N GLY A 183 -7.82 -15.61 6.32
CA GLY A 183 -8.00 -14.16 6.33
C GLY A 183 -7.04 -13.42 7.26
N THR A 184 -5.98 -14.07 7.72
CA THR A 184 -4.97 -13.42 8.58
C THR A 184 -3.95 -12.71 7.69
N PRO A 185 -3.63 -11.43 7.93
CA PRO A 185 -2.56 -10.75 7.20
C PRO A 185 -1.22 -11.48 7.37
N VAL A 186 -0.59 -11.80 6.25
CA VAL A 186 0.80 -12.24 6.18
C VAL A 186 1.59 -11.05 5.68
N VAL A 187 2.48 -10.57 6.53
CA VAL A 187 3.19 -9.32 6.32
C VAL A 187 4.69 -9.57 6.40
N TRP A 188 5.36 -9.41 5.26
CA TRP A 188 6.81 -9.47 5.17
C TRP A 188 7.40 -8.07 5.09
N ARG A 189 8.54 -7.89 5.75
CA ARG A 189 9.35 -6.67 5.71
C ARG A 189 10.79 -7.02 5.38
N VAL A 190 11.31 -6.39 4.32
CA VAL A 190 12.69 -6.58 3.85
C VAL A 190 13.40 -5.23 3.89
N SER A 191 14.42 -5.12 4.73
CA SER A 191 15.36 -4.01 4.67
C SER A 191 16.35 -4.25 3.53
N LEU A 192 16.43 -3.34 2.59
CA LEU A 192 17.43 -3.39 1.53
C LEU A 192 18.62 -2.54 1.94
N ALA A 193 19.83 -3.08 1.77
CA ALA A 193 21.03 -2.28 1.97
C ALA A 193 20.98 -1.12 0.98
N SER A 194 20.88 0.11 1.48
CA SER A 194 20.88 1.28 0.61
C SER A 194 22.25 1.37 -0.07
N THR A 195 22.34 1.01 -1.34
CA THR A 195 23.42 1.41 -2.24
C THR A 195 23.29 2.89 -2.58
N LEU A 196 23.16 3.73 -1.55
CA LEU A 196 23.58 5.12 -1.62
C LEU A 196 25.11 5.09 -1.56
N GLU A 197 25.76 4.56 -2.60
CA GLU A 197 27.11 5.00 -2.83
C GLU A 197 27.02 6.52 -3.02
N PRO A 198 27.72 7.32 -2.19
CA PRO A 198 27.82 8.73 -2.49
C PRO A 198 28.36 8.80 -3.90
N ARG A 199 27.60 9.42 -4.82
CA ARG A 199 28.13 9.85 -6.12
C ARG A 199 29.32 10.74 -5.79
N SER A 200 30.49 10.12 -5.71
CA SER A 200 31.76 10.80 -5.55
C SER A 200 31.79 11.76 -6.71
N LYS A 201 31.80 13.05 -6.40
CA LYS A 201 31.90 14.12 -7.40
C LYS A 201 33.05 13.73 -8.31
N GLN A 202 32.76 13.28 -9.53
CA GLN A 202 33.79 13.13 -10.56
C GLN A 202 34.46 14.51 -10.63
N PRO A 203 35.78 14.61 -10.38
CA PRO A 203 36.46 15.87 -10.50
C PRO A 203 36.21 16.36 -11.92
N THR A 204 35.56 17.51 -12.03
CA THR A 204 35.44 18.24 -13.29
C THR A 204 36.87 18.34 -13.84
N PRO A 205 37.17 17.77 -15.02
CA PRO A 205 38.49 17.95 -15.59
C PRO A 205 38.71 19.45 -15.73
N ALA A 206 39.71 19.96 -15.01
CA ALA A 206 40.15 21.32 -15.15
C ALA A 206 40.47 21.51 -16.64
N GLY A 207 39.64 22.30 -17.32
CA GLY A 207 39.87 22.65 -18.71
C GLY A 207 41.22 23.33 -18.79
N ASP A 208 42.17 22.58 -19.35
CA ASP A 208 43.51 23.04 -19.70
C ASP A 208 43.35 24.11 -20.78
N ARG A 209 43.25 25.37 -20.35
CA ARG A 209 43.39 26.54 -21.24
C ARG A 209 44.88 26.83 -21.36
N THR A 210 45.56 26.04 -22.18
CA THR A 210 46.85 26.42 -22.74
C THR A 210 46.75 26.59 -24.26
N LEU A 211 46.93 27.86 -24.65
CA LEU A 211 47.61 28.36 -25.85
C LEU A 211 46.90 28.28 -27.21
N GLY A 212 46.84 29.46 -27.84
CA GLY A 212 46.38 29.73 -29.21
C GLY A 212 46.01 31.18 -29.36
#